data_AF-A0A089P6W0-F1
#
_entry.id   AF-A0A089P6W0-F1
#
_cell.length_a   1.000
_cell.length_b   1.000
_cell.length_c   1.000
_cell.angle_alpha   90.00
_cell.angle_beta   90.00
_cell.angle_gamma   90.00
#
_symmetry.space_group_name_H-M   'P 1'
#
loop_
_entity.id
_entity.type
_entity.pdbx_description
1 polymer ?
#
loop_
_entity_poly.entity_id
_entity_poly.type
_entity_poly.pdbx_seq_one_letter_code
_entity_poly.pdbx_strand_id
1 'polypeptide(L)'
;MVLKHHVAIFPNQSVREVTINGLIGYEFPCPFCSMMCDKESSRNKRCAYLLPQKESFSWVFKCHRHKTNECQTSRSFPNFLAMLNQDLFNKYQMERFHSGTTGKGHNIANPKLFKKP
;
A
#
# COMPACT_ATOMS: atom_id res chain seq x y z
N MET A 1 14.36 3.33 3.02
CA MET A 1 14.15 2.38 4.15
C MET A 1 12.68 2.24 4.59
N VAL A 2 11.69 2.79 3.87
CA VAL A 2 10.30 2.88 4.37
C VAL A 2 9.46 1.62 4.10
N LEU A 3 9.77 0.79 3.10
CA LEU A 3 8.92 -0.37 2.79
C LEU A 3 9.03 -1.55 3.76
N LYS A 4 10.22 -1.82 4.35
CA LYS A 4 10.38 -2.99 5.23
C LYS A 4 9.51 -2.92 6.49
N HIS A 5 9.26 -1.71 7.02
CA HIS A 5 8.39 -1.54 8.20
C HIS A 5 6.90 -1.59 7.89
N HIS A 6 6.48 -1.28 6.65
CA HIS A 6 5.07 -1.34 6.26
C HIS A 6 4.66 -2.71 5.68
N VAL A 7 5.60 -3.53 5.20
CA VAL A 7 5.29 -4.93 4.85
C VAL A 7 4.96 -5.77 6.10
N ALA A 8 5.36 -5.33 7.29
CA ALA A 8 4.98 -5.93 8.58
C ALA A 8 3.51 -5.73 8.98
N ILE A 9 2.71 -4.98 8.19
CA ILE A 9 1.27 -4.77 8.41
C ILE A 9 0.47 -6.09 8.28
N PHE A 10 1.06 -7.12 7.67
CA PHE A 10 0.44 -8.43 7.48
C PHE A 10 1.12 -9.50 8.34
N PRO A 11 0.95 -9.49 9.68
CA PRO A 11 1.75 -10.31 10.59
C PRO A 11 1.61 -11.82 10.41
N ASN A 12 0.68 -12.30 9.57
CA ASN A 12 0.44 -13.72 9.30
C ASN A 12 0.20 -14.04 7.82
N GLN A 13 0.66 -13.20 6.90
CA GLN A 13 0.36 -13.36 5.48
C GLN A 13 1.65 -13.60 4.68
N SER A 14 1.63 -14.61 3.83
CA SER A 14 2.76 -14.99 2.98
C SER A 14 3.01 -13.91 1.93
N VAL A 15 3.86 -12.93 2.24
CA VAL A 15 4.34 -11.95 1.28
C VAL A 15 5.47 -12.58 0.47
N ARG A 16 5.38 -12.49 -0.85
CA ARG A 16 6.40 -12.98 -1.79
C ARG A 16 6.94 -11.80 -2.59
N GLU A 17 8.25 -11.72 -2.75
CA GLU A 17 8.87 -10.76 -3.66
C GLU A 17 8.71 -11.26 -5.09
N VAL A 18 8.25 -10.38 -5.99
CA VAL A 18 8.04 -10.70 -7.40
C VAL A 18 8.70 -9.65 -8.27
N THR A 19 9.35 -10.08 -9.34
CA THR A 19 9.93 -9.17 -10.34
C THR A 19 8.96 -9.02 -11.50
N ILE A 20 8.43 -7.82 -11.70
CA ILE A 20 7.53 -7.50 -12.82
C ILE A 20 8.16 -6.39 -13.65
N ASN A 21 8.42 -6.64 -14.93
CA ASN A 21 9.03 -5.68 -15.86
C ASN A 21 10.37 -5.09 -15.37
N GLY A 22 11.19 -5.91 -14.69
CA GLY A 22 12.47 -5.49 -14.12
C GLY A 22 12.38 -4.68 -12.81
N LEU A 23 11.18 -4.52 -12.26
CA LEU A 23 10.95 -3.84 -10.98
C LEU A 23 10.58 -4.85 -9.90
N ILE A 24 11.07 -4.61 -8.68
CA ILE A 24 10.75 -5.45 -7.51
C ILE A 24 9.40 -4.99 -6.94
N GLY A 25 8.43 -5.89 -6.98
CA GLY A 25 7.12 -5.75 -6.35
C GLY A 25 6.88 -6.83 -5.28
N TYR A 26 5.73 -6.75 -4.64
CA TYR A 26 5.33 -7.68 -3.60
C TYR A 26 3.97 -8.30 -3.93
N GLU A 27 3.89 -9.63 -3.87
CA GLU A 27 2.67 -10.41 -3.98
C GLU A 27 2.21 -10.83 -2.58
N PHE A 28 0.94 -10.62 -2.27
CA PHE A 28 0.35 -11.04 -0.99
C PHE A 28 -1.15 -11.29 -1.17
N PRO A 29 -1.81 -12.06 -0.29
CA PRO A 29 -3.25 -12.28 -0.39
C PRO A 29 -4.03 -10.98 -0.14
N CYS A 30 -4.99 -10.67 -1.01
CA CYS A 30 -5.73 -9.42 -0.91
C CYS A 30 -6.50 -9.29 0.43
N PRO A 31 -6.33 -8.23 1.23
CA PRO A 31 -7.00 -8.10 2.53
C PRO A 31 -8.53 -8.00 2.41
N PHE A 32 -9.04 -7.50 1.28
CA PHE A 32 -10.48 -7.27 1.08
C PHE A 32 -11.22 -8.50 0.54
N CYS A 33 -10.61 -9.26 -0.38
CA CYS A 33 -11.31 -10.34 -1.08
C CYS A 33 -10.67 -11.73 -0.97
N SER A 34 -9.58 -11.89 -0.21
CA SER A 34 -8.93 -13.20 -0.04
C SER A 34 -9.79 -14.20 0.74
N MET A 35 -10.62 -13.71 1.67
CA MET A 35 -11.53 -14.51 2.49
C MET A 35 -12.77 -14.99 1.73
N MET A 36 -13.17 -14.28 0.68
CA MET A 36 -14.36 -14.59 -0.14
C MET A 36 -14.05 -15.66 -1.19
N CYS A 37 -13.37 -16.72 -0.78
CA CYS A 37 -12.87 -17.71 -1.72
C CYS A 37 -12.83 -19.12 -1.14
N ASP A 38 -13.82 -19.91 -1.52
CA ASP A 38 -14.01 -21.25 -1.00
C ASP A 38 -13.13 -22.31 -1.71
N LYS A 39 -12.65 -22.02 -2.93
CA LYS A 39 -11.93 -23.01 -3.77
C LYS A 39 -10.40 -22.92 -3.66
N GLU A 40 -9.76 -23.97 -3.19
CA GLU A 40 -8.29 -24.08 -3.04
C GLU A 40 -7.53 -23.86 -4.37
N SER A 41 -8.07 -24.37 -5.49
CA SER A 41 -7.50 -24.21 -6.85
C SER A 41 -7.38 -22.76 -7.34
N SER A 42 -8.00 -21.81 -6.65
CA SER A 42 -7.93 -20.39 -6.97
C SER A 42 -7.01 -19.59 -6.05
N ARG A 43 -6.20 -20.26 -5.19
CA ARG A 43 -5.32 -19.61 -4.20
C ARG A 43 -4.35 -18.61 -4.82
N ASN A 44 -3.68 -18.95 -5.93
CA ASN A 44 -2.81 -18.01 -6.67
C ASN A 44 -3.60 -16.84 -7.29
N LYS A 45 -4.88 -17.04 -7.60
CA LYS A 45 -5.74 -15.96 -8.10
C LYS A 45 -6.14 -14.99 -6.99
N ARG A 46 -6.02 -15.34 -5.70
CA ARG A 46 -6.36 -14.46 -4.55
C ARG A 46 -5.30 -13.40 -4.26
N CYS A 47 -4.21 -13.41 -5.02
CA CYS A 47 -3.10 -12.51 -4.82
C CYS A 47 -3.45 -11.08 -5.26
N ALA A 48 -2.96 -10.13 -4.48
CA ALA A 48 -2.81 -8.75 -4.84
C ALA A 48 -1.32 -8.43 -4.95
N TYR A 49 -1.04 -7.37 -5.71
CA TYR A 49 0.30 -6.93 -6.03
C TYR A 49 0.49 -5.50 -5.56
N LEU A 50 1.62 -5.23 -4.90
CA LEU A 50 2.13 -3.89 -4.67
C LEU A 50 3.32 -3.69 -5.60
N LEU A 51 3.13 -2.85 -6.62
CA LEU A 51 4.10 -2.63 -7.68
C LEU A 51 4.63 -1.21 -7.62
N PRO A 52 5.94 -1.00 -7.76
CA PRO A 52 6.48 0.35 -7.91
C PRO A 52 6.14 0.90 -9.30
N GLN A 53 5.86 2.18 -9.39
CA GLN A 53 5.80 2.88 -10.67
C GLN A 53 7.23 3.20 -11.14
N LYS A 54 7.48 3.06 -12.44
CA LYS A 54 8.82 3.24 -13.01
C LYS A 54 9.31 4.69 -12.92
N GLU A 55 8.40 5.65 -13.10
CA GLU A 55 8.71 7.08 -13.20
C GLU A 55 8.53 7.85 -11.90
N SER A 56 7.69 7.34 -11.01
CA SER A 56 7.42 7.92 -9.70
C SER A 56 7.82 6.88 -8.68
N PHE A 57 8.61 7.24 -7.65
CA PHE A 57 8.92 6.38 -6.49
C PHE A 57 7.67 6.07 -5.62
N SER A 58 6.53 5.94 -6.27
CA SER A 58 5.18 5.67 -5.78
C SER A 58 4.85 4.22 -6.03
N TRP A 59 4.04 3.65 -5.14
CA TRP A 59 3.61 2.25 -5.23
C TRP A 59 2.12 2.19 -5.57
N VAL A 60 1.74 1.17 -6.31
CA VAL A 60 0.36 0.93 -6.75
C VAL A 60 -0.06 -0.45 -6.28
N PHE A 61 -1.20 -0.49 -5.62
CA PHE A 61 -1.90 -1.70 -5.24
C PHE A 61 -2.83 -2.14 -6.38
N LYS A 62 -2.73 -3.40 -6.78
CA LYS A 62 -3.61 -4.03 -7.76
C LYS A 62 -4.09 -5.38 -7.25
N CYS A 63 -5.41 -5.57 -7.17
CA CYS A 63 -5.99 -6.88 -6.91
C CYS A 63 -6.14 -7.66 -8.21
N HIS A 64 -5.90 -8.98 -8.20
CA HIS A 64 -6.10 -9.81 -9.39
C HIS A 64 -7.57 -10.18 -9.64
N ARG A 65 -8.44 -10.16 -8.62
CA ARG A 65 -9.82 -10.70 -8.72
C ARG A 65 -10.96 -9.72 -8.83
N HIS A 66 -10.77 -8.48 -8.38
CA HIS A 66 -11.77 -7.42 -8.49
C HIS A 66 -13.15 -7.81 -7.88
N LYS A 67 -13.17 -8.53 -6.74
CA LYS A 67 -14.41 -9.07 -6.14
C LYS A 67 -15.12 -8.11 -5.19
N THR A 68 -14.41 -7.20 -4.54
CA THR A 68 -14.99 -6.12 -3.73
C THR A 68 -14.82 -4.78 -4.47
N ASN A 69 -15.60 -3.76 -4.07
CA ASN A 69 -15.51 -2.42 -4.65
C ASN A 69 -14.08 -1.85 -4.52
N GLU A 70 -13.42 -2.16 -3.41
CA GLU A 70 -12.04 -1.80 -3.11
C GLU A 70 -11.02 -2.39 -4.10
N CYS A 71 -11.37 -3.50 -4.74
CA CYS A 71 -10.48 -4.26 -5.62
C CYS A 71 -10.70 -3.99 -7.12
N GLN A 72 -11.75 -3.24 -7.50
CA GLN A 72 -12.13 -3.04 -8.90
C GLN A 72 -11.12 -2.22 -9.71
N THR A 73 -10.39 -1.32 -9.05
CA THR A 73 -9.42 -0.44 -9.70
C THR A 73 -8.09 -0.47 -8.97
N SER A 74 -7.02 -0.13 -9.70
CA SER A 74 -5.70 0.01 -9.10
C SER A 74 -5.67 1.27 -8.24
N ARG A 75 -5.16 1.15 -7.00
CA ARG A 75 -5.11 2.26 -6.04
C ARG A 75 -3.66 2.64 -5.78
N SER A 76 -3.40 3.93 -5.61
CA SER A 76 -2.11 4.37 -5.10
C SER A 76 -1.91 3.85 -3.67
N PHE A 77 -0.66 3.66 -3.26
CA PHE A 77 -0.31 3.21 -1.91
C PHE A 77 -0.95 4.00 -0.77
N PRO A 78 -0.98 5.36 -0.76
CA PRO A 78 -1.70 6.11 0.26
C PRO A 78 -3.19 5.76 0.31
N ASN A 79 -3.86 5.65 -0.84
CA ASN A 79 -5.28 5.30 -0.89
C ASN A 79 -5.53 3.87 -0.39
N PHE A 80 -4.64 2.93 -0.75
CA PHE A 80 -4.68 1.58 -0.23
C PHE A 80 -4.55 1.53 1.30
N LEU A 81 -3.61 2.28 1.87
CA LEU A 81 -3.44 2.37 3.32
C LEU A 81 -4.69 2.95 3.99
N ALA A 82 -5.27 4.02 3.43
CA ALA A 82 -6.48 4.64 3.97
C ALA A 82 -7.66 3.66 4.01
N MET A 83 -7.76 2.78 3.02
CA MET A 83 -8.79 1.73 2.94
C MET A 83 -8.51 0.55 3.88
N LEU A 84 -7.25 0.25 4.16
CA LEU A 84 -6.86 -0.84 5.05
C LEU A 84 -7.01 -0.45 6.52
N ASN A 85 -6.44 0.70 6.89
CA ASN A 85 -6.50 1.25 8.23
C ASN A 85 -6.13 2.74 8.21
N GLN A 86 -7.03 3.59 8.66
CA GLN A 86 -6.83 5.03 8.73
C GLN A 86 -5.62 5.43 9.60
N ASP A 87 -5.31 4.69 10.66
CA ASP A 87 -4.15 4.94 11.51
C ASP A 87 -2.82 4.75 10.74
N LEU A 88 -2.72 3.68 9.95
CA LEU A 88 -1.57 3.40 9.10
C LEU A 88 -1.38 4.47 8.04
N PHE A 89 -2.48 4.95 7.46
CA PHE A 89 -2.46 6.07 6.53
C PHE A 89 -1.94 7.35 7.19
N ASN A 90 -2.43 7.68 8.39
CA ASN A 90 -1.96 8.83 9.15
C ASN A 90 -0.45 8.72 9.45
N LYS A 91 0.00 7.56 9.92
CA LYS A 91 1.42 7.29 10.19
C LYS A 91 2.27 7.47 8.93
N TYR A 92 1.84 6.89 7.81
CA TYR A 92 2.52 7.05 6.52
C TYR A 92 2.59 8.50 6.07
N GLN A 93 1.51 9.28 6.24
CA GLN A 93 1.53 10.71 5.92
C GLN A 93 2.52 11.49 6.79
N MET A 94 2.55 11.22 8.09
CA MET A 94 3.50 11.85 9.02
C MET A 94 4.95 11.48 8.68
N GLU A 95 5.23 10.22 8.36
CA GLU A 95 6.56 9.79 7.92
C GLU A 95 6.98 10.48 6.62
N ARG A 96 6.07 10.60 5.64
CA ARG A 96 6.34 11.27 4.36
C ARG A 96 6.53 12.77 4.53
N PHE A 97 5.83 13.36 5.49
CA PHE A 97 5.99 14.76 5.89
C PHE A 97 7.36 14.99 6.55
N HIS A 98 7.72 14.16 7.54
CA HIS A 98 9.03 14.23 8.20
C HIS A 98 10.19 13.97 7.24
N SER A 99 9.99 13.08 6.27
CA SER A 99 11.02 12.74 5.29
C SER A 99 11.16 13.78 4.17
N GLY A 100 10.36 14.85 4.17
CA GLY A 100 10.38 15.85 3.10
C GLY A 100 10.17 15.20 1.72
N THR A 101 9.10 14.42 1.55
CA THR A 101 8.79 13.82 0.23
C THR A 101 7.36 14.06 -0.24
N THR A 102 6.63 14.94 0.45
CA THR A 102 5.28 15.40 0.09
C THR A 102 5.33 16.73 -0.68
N GLY A 103 5.07 16.68 -1.99
CA GLY A 103 4.77 17.85 -2.83
C GLY A 103 5.03 17.63 -4.33
N LYS A 104 4.10 18.05 -5.20
CA LYS A 104 4.44 18.36 -6.61
C LYS A 104 5.14 19.72 -6.59
N GLY A 105 6.47 19.69 -6.45
CA GLY A 105 7.23 20.84 -5.99
C GLY A 105 7.07 21.01 -4.48
N HIS A 106 8.15 20.78 -3.74
CA HIS A 106 8.19 20.84 -2.28
C HIS A 106 7.58 22.12 -1.72
N ASN A 107 6.67 22.02 -0.75
CA ASN A 107 6.44 22.96 0.35
C ASN A 107 5.16 22.52 1.11
N ILE A 108 5.31 21.78 2.21
CA ILE A 108 4.36 21.90 3.30
C ILE A 108 5.09 22.68 4.40
N ALA A 109 4.50 23.79 4.81
CA ALA A 109 5.01 24.59 5.92
C ALA A 109 5.10 23.74 7.20
N ASN A 110 6.18 23.92 7.95
CA ASN A 110 6.44 23.27 9.24
C ASN A 110 5.16 23.31 10.12
N PRO A 111 4.77 22.21 10.79
CA PRO A 111 3.49 22.16 11.48
C PRO A 111 3.54 23.19 12.62
N LYS A 112 2.62 24.15 12.60
CA LYS A 112 2.51 25.13 13.70
C LYS A 112 2.01 24.37 14.93
N LEU A 113 2.93 24.03 15.83
CA LEU A 113 2.61 23.56 17.17
C LEU A 113 1.86 24.68 17.90
N PHE A 114 0.53 24.62 17.87
CA PHE A 114 -0.28 25.44 18.77
C PHE A 114 -0.03 24.93 20.19
N LYS A 115 0.82 25.65 20.93
CA LYS A 115 0.94 25.48 22.38
C LYS A 115 -0.46 25.74 22.94
N LYS A 116 -1.10 24.71 23.50
CA LYS A 116 -2.36 24.89 24.23
C LYS A 116 -2.09 25.82 25.42
N PRO A 117 -3.00 26.79 25.70
CA PRO A 117 -2.92 27.64 26.88
C PRO A 117 -3.10 26.82 28.17
#